data_AF-A0A432HR02-F1
#
_entry.id   AF-A0A432HR02-F1
#
_cell.length_a   1.000
_cell.length_b   1.000
_cell.length_c   1.000
_cell.angle_alpha   90.00
_cell.angle_beta   90.00
_cell.angle_gamma   90.00
#
_symmetry.space_group_name_H-M   'P 1'
#
loop_
_entity.id
_entity.type
_entity.pdbx_description
1 polymer ?
#
loop_
_entity_poly.entity_id
_entity_poly.type
_entity_poly.pdbx_seq_one_letter_code
_entity_poly.pdbx_strand_id
1 'polypeptide(L)'
;MRKLIILAITVFFAFSSAGICFAGAKANARKGKYTYRKVYKSCHKRGEVESATPLLSPDTKTMAQWDKVFDKVINNKDENKPATELVDDDFFEQFKCKEEWSKLTGKDMINVHAYLRAHAADSPSPAKCK
;
A
#
# COMPACT_ATOMS: atom_id res chain seq x y z
N MET A 1 -15.86 -29.67 43.88
CA MET A 1 -16.79 -28.89 43.01
C MET A 1 -16.35 -27.43 42.85
N ARG A 2 -16.41 -26.57 43.88
CA ARG A 2 -16.09 -25.12 43.77
C ARG A 2 -14.67 -24.80 43.26
N LYS A 3 -13.65 -25.54 43.71
CA LYS A 3 -12.25 -25.35 43.26
C LYS A 3 -12.00 -25.83 41.81
N LEU A 4 -12.72 -26.85 41.36
CA LEU A 4 -12.64 -27.36 39.97
C LEU A 4 -13.33 -26.41 38.98
N ILE A 5 -14.44 -25.79 39.40
CA ILE A 5 -15.14 -24.77 38.62
C ILE A 5 -14.27 -23.50 38.48
N ILE A 6 -13.59 -23.07 39.56
CA ILE A 6 -12.67 -21.92 39.52
C ILE A 6 -11.46 -22.20 38.61
N LEU A 7 -10.93 -23.43 38.62
CA LEU A 7 -9.83 -23.84 37.74
C LEU A 7 -10.24 -23.87 36.27
N ALA A 8 -11.46 -24.35 35.96
CA ALA A 8 -11.97 -24.37 34.59
C ALA A 8 -12.22 -22.96 34.03
N ILE A 9 -12.73 -22.04 34.86
CA ILE A 9 -12.97 -20.64 34.45
C ILE A 9 -11.66 -19.88 34.20
N THR A 10 -10.64 -20.10 35.03
CA THR A 10 -9.32 -19.46 34.87
C THR A 10 -8.57 -19.94 33.63
N VAL A 11 -8.67 -21.22 33.27
CA VAL A 11 -8.10 -21.77 32.03
C VAL A 11 -8.83 -21.25 30.79
N PHE A 12 -10.15 -21.07 30.85
CA PHE A 12 -10.94 -20.54 29.72
C PHE A 12 -10.66 -19.05 29.46
N PHE A 13 -10.36 -18.27 30.50
CA PHE A 13 -10.01 -16.84 30.38
C PHE A 13 -8.58 -16.61 29.88
N ALA A 14 -7.68 -17.59 30.06
CA ALA A 14 -6.30 -17.50 29.59
C ALA A 14 -6.16 -17.73 28.06
N PHE A 15 -7.16 -18.35 27.41
CA PHE A 15 -7.10 -18.71 25.99
C PHE A 15 -7.73 -17.67 25.04
N SER A 16 -8.44 -16.67 25.58
CA SER A 16 -9.15 -15.64 24.79
C SER A 16 -8.28 -14.43 24.41
N SER A 17 -7.01 -14.38 24.80
CA SER A 17 -6.12 -13.22 24.55
C SER A 17 -5.30 -13.28 23.26
N ALA A 18 -5.39 -14.35 22.46
CA ALA A 18 -4.65 -14.48 21.19
C ALA A 18 -5.39 -13.93 19.95
N GLY A 19 -6.34 -13.02 20.14
CA GLY A 19 -7.06 -12.33 19.07
C GLY A 19 -6.48 -10.95 18.75
N ILE A 20 -5.17 -10.83 18.52
CA ILE A 20 -4.60 -9.57 18.01
C ILE A 20 -4.96 -9.49 16.52
N CYS A 21 -6.14 -8.93 16.23
CA CYS A 21 -6.48 -8.43 14.92
C CYS A 21 -5.40 -7.41 14.53
N PHE A 22 -4.57 -7.73 13.54
CA PHE A 22 -3.68 -6.75 12.90
C PHE A 22 -4.55 -5.69 12.22
N ALA A 23 -4.97 -4.68 13.00
CA ALA A 23 -5.59 -3.46 12.51
C ALA A 23 -4.49 -2.53 11.95
N GLY A 24 -3.68 -3.03 11.02
CA GLY A 24 -2.92 -2.17 10.12
C GLY A 24 -3.89 -1.51 9.14
N ALA A 25 -3.59 -0.29 8.69
CA ALA A 25 -4.44 0.46 7.76
C ALA A 25 -4.93 -0.45 6.61
N LYS A 26 -6.24 -0.72 6.55
CA LYS A 26 -6.81 -1.61 5.53
C LYS A 26 -6.60 -0.98 4.15
N ALA A 27 -5.65 -1.52 3.40
CA ALA A 27 -5.31 -1.01 2.08
C ALA A 27 -6.52 -1.05 1.14
N ASN A 28 -6.69 0.01 0.35
CA ASN A 28 -7.84 0.21 -0.54
C ASN A 28 -7.36 0.49 -1.98
N ALA A 29 -7.32 -0.56 -2.81
CA ALA A 29 -6.87 -0.48 -4.20
C ALA A 29 -7.70 0.50 -5.06
N ARG A 30 -9.00 0.71 -4.77
CA ARG A 30 -9.82 1.71 -5.48
C ARG A 30 -9.33 3.13 -5.21
N LYS A 31 -9.04 3.45 -3.94
CA LYS A 31 -8.43 4.74 -3.57
C LYS A 31 -7.04 4.86 -4.17
N GLY A 32 -6.24 3.79 -4.13
CA GLY A 32 -4.91 3.74 -4.74
C GLY A 32 -4.89 4.12 -6.21
N LYS A 33 -5.77 3.50 -7.01
CA LYS A 33 -5.92 3.82 -8.44
C LYS A 33 -6.24 5.30 -8.68
N TYR A 34 -7.13 5.86 -7.86
CA TYR A 34 -7.50 7.27 -7.97
C TYR A 34 -6.32 8.18 -7.61
N THR A 35 -5.69 7.95 -6.47
CA THR A 35 -4.51 8.70 -6.00
C THR A 35 -3.38 8.64 -7.04
N TYR A 36 -3.07 7.44 -7.54
CA TYR A 36 -2.03 7.24 -8.56
C TYR A 36 -2.30 8.07 -9.81
N ARG A 37 -3.51 8.02 -10.36
CA ARG A 37 -3.89 8.83 -11.53
C ARG A 37 -3.90 10.33 -11.23
N LYS A 38 -4.29 10.73 -10.03
CA LYS A 38 -4.36 12.13 -9.62
C LYS A 38 -2.98 12.77 -9.59
N VAL A 39 -1.96 12.06 -9.07
CA VAL A 39 -0.57 12.51 -9.07
C VAL A 39 -0.11 12.90 -10.47
N TYR A 40 -0.22 12.00 -11.45
CA TYR A 40 0.23 12.28 -12.82
C TYR A 40 -0.64 13.32 -13.51
N LYS A 41 -1.95 13.35 -13.24
CA LYS A 41 -2.83 14.41 -13.77
C LYS A 41 -2.41 15.80 -13.27
N SER A 42 -2.07 15.96 -11.99
CA SER A 42 -1.60 17.24 -11.44
C SER A 42 -0.21 17.59 -11.94
N CYS A 43 0.70 16.62 -11.97
CA CYS A 43 2.06 16.76 -12.45
C CYS A 43 2.12 17.16 -13.93
N HIS A 44 1.27 16.55 -14.77
CA HIS A 44 1.13 16.89 -16.18
C HIS A 44 0.61 18.31 -16.38
N LYS A 45 -0.35 18.77 -15.56
CA LYS A 45 -0.85 20.15 -15.63
C LYS A 45 0.23 21.21 -15.36
N ARG A 46 1.30 20.85 -14.65
CA ARG A 46 2.46 21.73 -14.45
C ARG A 46 3.53 21.63 -15.55
N GLY A 47 3.36 20.71 -16.51
CA GLY A 47 4.34 20.47 -17.56
C GLY A 47 5.57 19.67 -17.13
N GLU A 48 5.56 19.02 -15.96
CA GLU A 48 6.68 18.20 -15.48
C GLU A 48 6.73 16.82 -16.18
N VAL A 49 5.59 16.36 -16.70
CA VAL A 49 5.46 15.13 -17.50
C VAL A 49 4.63 15.39 -18.75
N GLU A 50 4.99 14.72 -19.84
CA GLU A 50 4.35 14.85 -21.16
C GLU A 50 2.91 14.31 -21.22
N SER A 51 2.51 13.45 -20.27
CA SER A 51 1.20 12.80 -20.26
C SER A 51 0.58 12.75 -18.87
N ALA A 52 -0.74 12.91 -18.81
CA ALA A 52 -1.52 12.68 -17.59
C ALA A 52 -1.64 11.19 -17.21
N THR A 53 -1.21 10.28 -18.09
CA THR A 53 -1.16 8.84 -17.83
C THR A 53 0.05 8.51 -16.97
N PRO A 54 -0.09 7.66 -15.94
CA PRO A 54 1.05 7.21 -15.15
C PRO A 54 2.14 6.57 -16.00
N LEU A 55 3.40 6.94 -15.72
CA LEU A 55 4.57 6.44 -16.45
C LEU A 55 4.75 4.93 -16.31
N LEU A 56 4.50 4.42 -15.11
CA LEU A 56 4.56 2.99 -14.81
C LEU A 56 3.15 2.40 -14.77
N SER A 57 2.89 1.46 -15.67
CA SER A 57 1.68 0.64 -15.62
C SER A 57 1.82 -0.46 -14.55
N PRO A 58 0.74 -0.87 -13.86
CA PRO A 58 0.80 -1.91 -12.85
C PRO A 58 1.43 -3.23 -13.32
N ASP A 59 1.24 -3.59 -14.58
CA ASP A 59 1.76 -4.80 -15.21
C ASP A 59 3.24 -4.72 -15.62
N THR A 60 3.93 -3.62 -15.31
CA THR A 60 5.38 -3.48 -15.59
C THR A 60 6.27 -4.26 -14.61
N LYS A 61 5.75 -4.64 -13.44
CA LYS A 61 6.49 -5.38 -12.42
C LYS A 61 5.61 -6.48 -11.82
N THR A 62 6.26 -7.49 -11.24
CA THR A 62 5.59 -8.54 -10.46
C THR A 62 5.16 -8.05 -9.09
N MET A 63 4.26 -8.79 -8.43
CA MET A 63 3.81 -8.52 -7.06
C MET A 63 5.00 -8.34 -6.11
N ALA A 64 5.98 -9.24 -6.17
CA ALA A 64 7.19 -9.20 -5.33
C ALA A 64 8.10 -8.01 -5.68
N GLN A 65 8.20 -7.62 -6.96
CA GLN A 65 8.95 -6.43 -7.35
C GLN A 65 8.26 -5.15 -6.86
N TRP A 66 6.93 -5.08 -6.88
CA TRP A 66 6.19 -3.98 -6.29
C TRP A 66 6.36 -3.89 -4.77
N ASP A 67 6.38 -5.02 -4.05
CA ASP A 67 6.66 -5.01 -2.61
C ASP A 67 8.04 -4.42 -2.32
N LYS A 68 9.05 -4.73 -3.13
CA LYS A 68 10.40 -4.15 -2.97
C LYS A 68 10.40 -2.64 -3.15
N VAL A 69 9.70 -2.13 -4.16
CA VAL A 69 9.58 -0.67 -4.41
C VAL A 69 8.89 0.04 -3.23
N PHE A 70 7.93 -0.63 -2.58
CA PHE A 70 7.16 -0.07 -1.48
C PHE A 70 7.54 -0.65 -0.12
N ASP A 71 8.74 -1.23 0.04
CA ASP A 71 9.12 -2.00 1.23
C ASP A 71 9.03 -1.13 2.51
N LYS A 72 9.58 0.08 2.45
CA LYS A 72 9.49 1.07 3.53
C LYS A 72 8.04 1.47 3.84
N VAL A 73 7.16 1.51 2.83
CA VAL A 73 5.74 1.86 2.99
C VAL A 73 4.98 0.72 3.68
N ILE A 74 5.16 -0.53 3.23
CA ILE A 74 4.43 -1.69 3.77
C ILE A 74 4.91 -2.07 5.17
N ASN A 75 6.18 -1.79 5.50
CA ASN A 75 6.76 -2.06 6.82
C ASN A 75 6.56 -0.88 7.80
N ASN A 76 5.99 0.24 7.36
CA ASN A 76 5.71 1.37 8.24
C ASN A 76 4.39 1.20 9.01
N LYS A 77 4.40 1.57 10.29
CA LYS A 77 3.20 1.55 11.15
C LYS A 77 2.50 2.91 11.25
N ASP A 78 3.20 4.00 10.94
CA ASP A 78 2.66 5.35 10.94
C ASP A 78 2.03 5.66 9.57
N GLU A 79 0.71 5.62 9.52
CA GLU A 79 -0.06 5.89 8.31
C GLU A 79 -0.05 7.38 7.90
N ASN A 80 0.36 8.30 8.78
CA ASN A 80 0.43 9.73 8.50
C ASN A 80 1.85 10.20 8.13
N LYS A 81 2.85 9.31 8.21
CA LYS A 81 4.22 9.63 7.81
C LYS A 81 4.23 10.15 6.37
N PRO A 82 4.92 11.28 6.09
CA PRO A 82 4.96 11.83 4.75
C PRO A 82 5.65 10.87 3.78
N ALA A 83 5.15 10.81 2.53
CA ALA A 83 5.71 9.93 1.52
C ALA A 83 7.21 10.17 1.27
N THR A 84 7.70 11.41 1.45
CA THR A 84 9.12 11.78 1.31
C THR A 84 10.05 11.04 2.26
N GLU A 85 9.55 10.52 3.38
CA GLU A 85 10.34 9.72 4.33
C GLU A 85 10.19 8.21 4.10
N LEU A 86 9.26 7.81 3.24
CA LEU A 86 8.93 6.42 2.94
C LEU A 86 9.49 5.96 1.60
N VAL A 87 10.06 6.86 0.80
CA VAL A 87 10.66 6.56 -0.50
C VAL A 87 12.08 7.13 -0.56
N ASP A 88 12.88 6.64 -1.50
CA ASP A 88 14.23 7.10 -1.80
C ASP A 88 14.27 7.92 -3.10
N ASP A 89 15.45 8.44 -3.45
CA ASP A 89 15.62 9.22 -4.67
C ASP A 89 15.37 8.37 -5.93
N ASP A 90 15.74 7.08 -5.92
CA ASP A 90 15.46 6.11 -6.99
C ASP A 90 13.95 5.98 -7.29
N PHE A 91 13.09 6.13 -6.28
CA PHE A 91 11.64 6.20 -6.48
C PHE A 91 11.27 7.42 -7.32
N PHE A 92 11.82 8.59 -7.03
CA PHE A 92 11.50 9.81 -7.78
C PHE A 92 12.08 9.80 -9.20
N GLU A 93 13.20 9.12 -9.43
CA GLU A 93 13.72 8.91 -10.80
C GLU A 93 12.77 8.04 -11.63
N GLN A 94 12.22 6.99 -11.03
CA GLN A 94 11.30 6.07 -11.71
C GLN A 94 9.88 6.64 -11.89
N PHE A 95 9.35 7.32 -10.88
CA PHE A 95 7.96 7.79 -10.84
C PHE A 95 7.78 9.27 -11.20
N LYS A 96 8.86 10.07 -11.18
CA LYS A 96 8.85 11.54 -11.35
C LYS A 96 7.86 12.21 -10.38
N CYS A 97 7.41 13.43 -10.68
CA CYS A 97 6.30 14.10 -10.00
C CYS A 97 6.52 14.31 -8.49
N LYS A 98 7.76 14.62 -8.09
CA LYS A 98 8.21 14.64 -6.69
C LYS A 98 7.30 15.49 -5.81
N GLU A 99 6.91 16.67 -6.28
CA GLU A 99 6.05 17.60 -5.54
C GLU A 99 4.62 17.07 -5.32
N GLU A 100 4.10 16.24 -6.22
CA GLU A 100 2.77 15.63 -6.04
C GLU A 100 2.83 14.43 -5.10
N TRP A 101 3.89 13.62 -5.21
CA TRP A 101 4.12 12.51 -4.29
C TRP A 101 4.41 12.99 -2.87
N SER A 102 5.13 14.10 -2.68
CA SER A 102 5.44 14.64 -1.35
C SER A 102 4.23 15.12 -0.57
N LYS A 103 3.09 15.37 -1.24
CA LYS A 103 1.82 15.74 -0.62
C LYS A 103 1.05 14.54 -0.06
N LEU A 104 1.52 13.32 -0.31
CA LEU A 104 0.86 12.08 0.12
C LEU A 104 1.35 11.61 1.49
N THR A 105 0.47 10.86 2.15
CA THR A 105 0.74 10.19 3.43
C THR A 105 1.07 8.71 3.22
N GLY A 106 1.60 8.05 4.25
CA GLY A 106 1.81 6.60 4.26
C GLY A 106 0.56 5.82 3.89
N LYS A 107 -0.61 6.26 4.36
CA LYS A 107 -1.93 5.68 4.02
C LYS A 107 -2.20 5.72 2.51
N ASP A 108 -1.91 6.86 1.88
CA ASP A 108 -2.07 7.01 0.43
C ASP A 108 -1.10 6.10 -0.33
N MET A 109 0.14 6.02 0.14
CA MET A 109 1.17 5.15 -0.45
C MET A 109 0.80 3.66 -0.33
N ILE A 110 0.27 3.22 0.82
CA ILE A 110 -0.25 1.86 1.02
C ILE A 110 -1.40 1.56 0.05
N ASN A 111 -2.31 2.52 -0.15
CA ASN A 111 -3.40 2.35 -1.12
C ASN A 111 -2.87 2.22 -2.55
N VAL A 112 -1.89 3.04 -2.95
CA VAL A 112 -1.24 2.98 -4.26
C VAL A 112 -0.54 1.63 -4.46
N HIS A 113 0.25 1.16 -3.48
CA HIS A 113 0.86 -0.16 -3.51
C HIS A 113 -0.18 -1.26 -3.71
N ALA A 114 -1.28 -1.23 -2.95
CA ALA A 114 -2.34 -2.23 -3.10
C ALA A 114 -2.95 -2.26 -4.51
N TYR A 115 -3.08 -1.10 -5.16
CA TYR A 115 -3.51 -1.03 -6.57
C TYR A 115 -2.47 -1.65 -7.52
N LEU A 116 -1.21 -1.27 -7.39
CA LEU A 116 -0.13 -1.75 -8.25
C LEU A 116 0.07 -3.27 -8.11
N ARG A 117 0.11 -3.75 -6.86
CA ARG A 117 0.24 -5.17 -6.52
C ARG A 117 -0.96 -6.00 -7.03
N ALA A 118 -2.19 -5.51 -6.87
CA ALA A 118 -3.38 -6.23 -7.31
C ALA A 118 -3.48 -6.39 -8.85
N HIS A 119 -2.77 -5.54 -9.60
CA HIS A 119 -2.73 -5.59 -11.07
C HIS A 119 -1.31 -5.80 -11.61
N ALA A 120 -0.45 -6.41 -10.81
CA ALA A 120 0.90 -6.78 -11.20
C ALA A 120 0.90 -7.74 -12.40
N ALA A 121 2.07 -7.87 -13.04
CA ALA A 121 2.27 -8.72 -14.22
C ALA A 121 1.86 -10.19 -13.99
N ASP A 122 2.08 -10.68 -12.77
CA ASP A 122 1.80 -12.04 -12.29
C ASP A 122 0.52 -12.10 -11.42
N SER A 123 -0.28 -11.03 -11.40
CA SER A 123 -1.59 -11.07 -10.73
C SER A 123 -2.51 -12.08 -11.43
N PRO A 124 -3.43 -12.75 -10.71
CA PRO A 124 -4.41 -13.68 -11.29
C PRO A 124 -5.49 -12.97 -12.13
N SER A 125 -5.20 -11.76 -12.62
CA SER A 125 -6.07 -10.99 -13.50
C SER A 125 -6.37 -11.83 -14.76
N PRO A 126 -7.64 -11.87 -15.23
CA PRO A 126 -7.96 -12.57 -16.47
C PRO A 126 -7.05 -12.06 -17.59
N ALA A 127 -6.46 -12.99 -18.34
CA ALA A 127 -5.51 -12.67 -19.41
C ALA A 127 -6.11 -11.57 -20.30
N LYS A 128 -5.38 -10.46 -20.48
CA LYS A 128 -5.76 -9.46 -21.48
C LYS A 128 -5.74 -10.17 -22.84
N CYS A 129 -6.86 -10.20 -23.54
CA CYS A 129 -6.91 -10.73 -24.90
C CYS A 129 -5.84 -10.01 -25.74
N LYS A 130 -4.99 -10.79 -26.41
CA LYS A 130 -4.02 -10.28 -27.38
C LYS A 130 -4.71 -9.97 -28.70
#